data_AF-A0A3P6DN27-F1
#
_entry.id   AF-A0A3P6DN27-F1
#
_cell.length_a   1.000
_cell.length_b   1.000
_cell.length_c   1.000
_cell.angle_alpha   90.00
_cell.angle_beta   90.00
_cell.angle_gamma   90.00
#
_symmetry.space_group_name_H-M   'P 1'
#
loop_
_entity.id
_entity.type
_entity.pdbx_description
1 polymer ?
#
loop_
_entity_poly.entity_id
_entity_poly.type
_entity_poly.pdbx_seq_one_letter_code
_entity_poly.pdbx_strand_id
1 'polypeptide(L)' 'MTKVFFFDLKSGRCSFVVESRLLRFWEAKNVKRGGELMWMDLLMVDVNVSYSF' A
#
# COMPACT_ATOMS: atom_id res chain seq x y z
N MET A 1 1.76 -9.98 14.05
CA MET A 1 0.78 -9.22 13.26
C MET A 1 0.45 -10.06 12.03
N THR A 2 -0.81 -10.41 11.81
CA THR A 2 -1.22 -11.32 10.71
C THR A 2 -1.11 -10.60 9.37
N LYS A 3 -0.49 -11.24 8.38
CA LYS A 3 -0.47 -10.75 7.00
C LYS A 3 -1.86 -10.88 6.38
N VAL A 4 -2.31 -9.86 5.67
CA VAL A 4 -3.63 -9.83 5.01
C VAL A 4 -3.49 -9.46 3.53
N PHE A 5 -4.53 -9.71 2.72
CA PHE A 5 -4.60 -9.24 1.34
C PHE A 5 -5.15 -7.81 1.27
N PHE A 6 -4.97 -7.13 0.13
CA PHE A 6 -5.53 -5.80 -0.08
C PHE A 6 -7.06 -5.80 0.02
N PHE A 7 -7.70 -6.89 -0.39
CA PHE A 7 -9.16 -7.07 -0.30
C PHE A 7 -9.70 -7.07 1.14
N ASP A 8 -8.88 -7.49 2.10
CA ASP A 8 -9.26 -7.59 3.51
C ASP A 8 -9.16 -6.25 4.25
N LEU A 9 -8.60 -5.21 3.61
CA LEU A 9 -8.50 -3.89 4.21
C LEU A 9 -9.90 -3.31 4.47
N LYS A 10 -10.15 -2.94 5.73
CA LYS A 10 -11.39 -2.30 6.18
C LYS A 10 -11.04 -1.03 6.96
N SER A 11 -11.90 -0.03 6.87
CA SER A 11 -11.82 1.14 7.74
C SER A 11 -12.00 0.75 9.21
N GLY A 12 -11.40 1.52 10.13
CA GLY A 12 -11.55 1.35 11.57
C GLY A 12 -10.45 0.55 12.29
N ARG A 13 -9.55 -0.12 11.56
CA ARG A 13 -8.29 -0.62 12.16
C ARG A 13 -7.14 0.35 11.91
N CYS A 14 -6.30 0.54 12.92
CA CYS A 14 -5.20 1.51 12.87
C CYS A 14 -3.98 1.04 12.08
N SER A 15 -3.83 -0.27 11.84
CA SER A 15 -2.67 -0.81 11.12
C SER A 15 -2.93 -2.20 10.54
N PHE A 16 -2.29 -2.46 9.40
CA PHE A 16 -2.29 -3.75 8.69
C PHE A 16 -0.88 -4.03 8.16
N VAL A 17 -0.57 -5.30 7.90
CA VAL A 17 0.65 -5.73 7.21
C VAL A 17 0.24 -6.50 5.97
N VAL A 18 0.65 -6.02 4.80
CA VAL A 18 0.40 -6.65 3.49
C VAL A 18 1.74 -6.94 2.84
N GLU A 19 1.91 -8.16 2.35
CA GLU A 19 3.05 -8.51 1.50
C GLU A 19 2.68 -8.24 0.03
N SER A 20 3.41 -7.34 -0.63
CA SER A 20 3.05 -6.86 -1.96
C SER A 20 4.25 -6.57 -2.84
N ARG A 21 4.01 -6.49 -4.14
CA ARG A 21 4.95 -6.04 -5.17
C ARG A 21 4.53 -4.67 -5.68
N LEU A 22 5.48 -3.75 -5.78
CA LEU A 22 5.29 -2.46 -6.44
C LEU A 22 5.42 -2.64 -7.95
N LEU A 23 4.37 -2.31 -8.70
CA LEU A 23 4.35 -2.43 -10.17
C LEU A 23 4.72 -1.13 -10.86
N ARG A 24 4.26 0.00 -10.32
CA ARG A 24 4.50 1.31 -10.89
C ARG A 24 4.40 2.37 -9.82
N PHE A 25 5.18 3.43 -9.99
CA PHE A 25 5.05 4.65 -9.24
C PHE A 25 4.95 5.86 -10.17
N TRP A 26 4.36 6.93 -9.66
CA TRP A 26 4.34 8.23 -10.31
C TRP A 26 5.22 9.24 -9.58
N GLU A 27 5.52 10.33 -10.28
CA GLU A 27 6.24 11.46 -9.70
C GLU A 27 5.47 12.02 -8.48
N ALA A 28 6.22 12.29 -7.41
CA ALA A 28 5.65 12.87 -6.20
C ALA A 28 5.19 14.31 -6.47
N LYS A 29 4.04 14.68 -5.91
CA LYS A 29 3.47 16.02 -6.05
C LYS A 29 3.33 16.67 -4.69
N ASN A 30 3.47 17.98 -4.63
CA ASN A 30 3.15 18.74 -3.42
C ASN A 30 1.63 18.87 -3.29
N VAL A 31 1.07 18.43 -2.16
CA VAL A 31 -0.36 18.54 -1.84
C VAL A 31 -0.64 19.79 -1.00
N LYS A 32 0.30 20.18 -0.14
CA LYS A 32 0.22 21.41 0.66
C LYS A 32 1.09 22.51 0.09
N ARG A 33 0.58 23.74 0.20
CA ARG A 33 1.31 24.96 -0.15
C ARG A 33 2.55 25.07 0.74
N GLY A 34 3.70 25.43 0.15
CA GLY A 34 4.98 25.46 0.87
C GLY A 34 5.79 24.16 0.82
N GLY A 35 5.27 23.10 0.19
CA GLY A 35 6.01 21.84 0.01
C GLY A 35 6.08 20.95 1.26
N GLU A 36 5.34 21.31 2.32
CA GLU A 36 5.33 20.60 3.60
C GLU A 36 4.72 19.20 3.52
N LEU A 37 3.97 18.91 2.46
CA LEU A 37 3.33 17.62 2.27
C LEU A 37 3.39 17.21 0.80
N MET A 38 4.08 16.11 0.54
CA MET A 38 4.11 15.45 -0.75
C MET A 38 3.32 14.14 -0.70
N TRP A 39 2.69 13.80 -1.83
CA TRP A 39 2.07 12.49 -2.03
C TRP A 39 2.61 11.85 -3.31
N MET A 40 2.51 10.53 -3.36
CA MET A 40 2.99 9.70 -4.45
C MET A 40 1.96 8.59 -4.67
N ASP A 41 1.52 8.45 -5.91
CA ASP A 41 0.65 7.34 -6.30
C ASP A 41 1.51 6.09 -6.55
N LEU A 42 1.12 4.98 -5.89
CA LEU A 42 1.77 3.68 -5.98
C LEU A 42 0.75 2.64 -6.46
N LEU A 43 1.09 1.91 -7.52
CA LEU A 43 0.33 0.74 -7.95
C LEU A 43 0.98 -0.52 -7.39
N MET A 44 0.29 -1.17 -6.45
CA MET A 44 0.78 -2.37 -5.78
C MET A 44 -0.19 -3.54 -5.97
N VAL A 45 0.35 -4.75 -5.95
CA VAL A 45 -0.40 -6.02 -6.00
C VAL A 45 0.08 -6.89 -4.85
N ASP A 46 -0.85 -7.51 -4.11
CA ASP A 46 -0.47 -8.43 -3.05
C ASP A 46 0.12 -9.72 -3.63
N VAL A 47 1.00 -10.37 -2.86
CA VAL A 47 1.56 -11.65 -3.25
C VAL A 47 0.68 -12.75 -2.69
N ASN A 48 0.01 -13.49 -3.58
CA ASN A 48 -0.66 -14.72 -3.18
C ASN A 48 0.40 -15.81 -2.96
N VAL A 49 1.00 -15.84 -1.77
CA VAL A 49 1.79 -16.98 -1.31
C VAL A 49 0.80 -18.07 -0.91
N SER A 50 0.19 -18.71 -1.90
CA SER A 50 -0.44 -20.01 -1.69
C SER A 50 0.70 -20.97 -1.37
N TYR A 51 0.92 -21.27 -0.08
CA TYR A 51 1.78 -22.37 0.32
C TYR A 51 1.10 -23.67 -0.13
N SER A 52 1.34 -24.09 -1.36
CA SER A 52 1.10 -25.46 -1.79
C SER A 52 2.28 -26.29 -1.31
N PHE A 53 2.10 -27.00 -0.20
CA PHE A 53 2.86 -28.20 0.13
C PHE A 53 2.00 -29.41 -0.23
#